data_AF-A0AAJ8LDG2-F1
#
_entry.id   AF-A0AAJ8LDG2-F1
#
_cell.length_a   1.000
_cell.length_b   1.000
_cell.length_c   1.000
_cell.angle_alpha   90.00
_cell.angle_beta   90.00
_cell.angle_gamma   90.00
#
_symmetry.space_group_name_H-M   'P 1'
#
loop_
_entity.id
_entity.type
_entity.pdbx_description
1 polymer ?
#
loop_
_entity_poly.entity_id
_entity_poly.type
_entity_poly.pdbx_seq_one_letter_code
_entity_poly.pdbx_strand_id
1 'polypeptide(L)'
;MGLPHRLQALRSKASSFSRRVLGPSIPTEPILPQPSCSISLTAGYHSTHLKLRNIPHKFTFPRALYPFLVLWLTVFILLIRQQYYHPSSPEILGCTAAPWNDWPPDNCGVNGTNCLQDLLDMDGKKFRCLGGCKYVTLGNPRWVGDEKVDKASLLIGGGDKEGTYRADSWICAAAIQSSLISSSMGGCVRFHALPFRDGFSTFLPLSSHGLHSNSFAPWYPGAFRLSSLSSTGCFDLHFIITGINAFCLFITAIFLSPPPYLLFTILLVLGYFHIVLFSDIPSPTPDWSNIFAGLPPVMMTGYWLWKVSFKHTMLGFRGLTIEQASWQGAGYWIGIESSTIFARLPITRLGYDPLDPAGVVAFAVIVVIVVIVVLIQAWELRRVGLLRYYLIRYLPLIPVIIILVYVPGYTLRIHHYILAIIAIPLLCLPNRISLFSQAFMLGLFLDGVGRWGWASILEQTTTLIGDGNSGTLIPTFFANTTTPNLLQWSHFRTIDPLYNITGYSVLIDDLQHLPNYLNNTLDISQLNLLEGINHHFRVAYIANGTSLDFTDPVTRWSNGSWGQSVS
;
A
#
# COMPACT_ATOMS: atom_id res chain seq x y z
N MET A 1 4.96 21.41 -57.83
CA MET A 1 6.06 20.45 -58.01
C MET A 1 5.66 19.13 -57.36
N GLY A 2 5.40 18.08 -58.16
CA GLY A 2 5.00 16.77 -57.65
C GLY A 2 6.17 16.04 -56.99
N LEU A 3 5.92 15.27 -55.92
CA LEU A 3 6.96 14.44 -55.30
C LEU A 3 7.57 13.49 -56.34
N PRO A 4 8.91 13.33 -56.38
CA PRO A 4 9.61 12.37 -57.22
C PRO A 4 8.97 10.97 -57.19
N HIS A 5 8.89 10.29 -58.34
CA HIS A 5 8.25 8.98 -58.48
C HIS A 5 8.76 7.93 -57.46
N ARG A 6 10.05 7.99 -57.09
CA ARG A 6 10.63 7.16 -56.03
C ARG A 6 10.03 7.42 -54.64
N LEU A 7 9.75 8.68 -54.30
CA LEU A 7 9.12 9.05 -53.04
C LEU A 7 7.64 8.64 -52.99
N GLN A 8 6.94 8.64 -54.13
CA GLN A 8 5.57 8.12 -54.22
C GLN A 8 5.52 6.59 -54.03
N ALA A 9 6.45 5.85 -54.61
CA ALA A 9 6.56 4.40 -54.43
C ALA A 9 6.93 4.00 -52.98
N LEU A 10 7.82 4.77 -52.34
CA LEU A 10 8.13 4.59 -50.91
C LEU A 10 6.91 4.90 -50.04
N ARG A 11 6.18 5.98 -50.33
CA ARG A 11 4.94 6.33 -49.62
C ARG A 11 3.83 5.29 -49.79
N SER A 12 3.71 4.66 -50.97
CA SER A 12 2.71 3.60 -51.20
C SER A 12 3.09 2.30 -50.48
N LYS A 13 4.38 1.91 -50.49
CA LYS A 13 4.87 0.77 -49.71
C LYS A 13 4.71 1.00 -48.20
N ALA A 14 5.07 2.20 -47.72
CA ALA A 14 4.90 2.57 -46.31
C ALA A 14 3.43 2.60 -45.89
N SER A 15 2.52 3.10 -46.75
CA SER A 15 1.08 3.10 -46.43
C SER A 15 0.45 1.71 -46.47
N SER A 16 0.88 0.84 -47.39
CA SER A 16 0.48 -0.57 -47.45
C SER A 16 0.97 -1.34 -46.21
N PHE A 17 2.24 -1.17 -45.84
CA PHE A 17 2.80 -1.75 -44.62
C PHE A 17 2.08 -1.23 -43.37
N SER A 18 1.86 0.08 -43.29
CA SER A 18 1.11 0.71 -42.19
C SER A 18 -0.31 0.15 -42.08
N ARG A 19 -1.04 -0.04 -43.17
CA ARG A 19 -2.36 -0.70 -43.14
C ARG A 19 -2.27 -2.16 -42.69
N ARG A 20 -1.23 -2.88 -43.13
CA ARG A 20 -0.98 -4.28 -42.74
C ARG A 20 -0.52 -4.43 -41.28
N VAL A 21 -0.04 -3.39 -40.62
CA VAL A 21 0.41 -3.44 -39.20
C VAL A 21 -0.57 -2.74 -38.25
N LEU A 22 -1.14 -1.61 -38.65
CA LEU A 22 -1.96 -0.74 -37.79
C LEU A 22 -3.46 -0.80 -38.10
N GLY A 23 -3.86 -1.48 -39.17
CA GLY A 23 -5.26 -1.54 -39.60
C GLY A 23 -5.67 -0.33 -40.47
N PRO A 24 -6.97 -0.14 -40.73
CA PRO A 24 -7.45 0.93 -41.59
C PRO A 24 -7.12 2.31 -41.00
N SER A 25 -6.86 3.29 -41.87
CA SER A 25 -6.46 4.64 -41.47
C SER A 25 -7.62 5.51 -40.98
N ILE A 26 -8.85 5.08 -41.24
CA ILE A 26 -10.09 5.74 -40.85
C ILE A 26 -10.91 4.67 -40.10
N PRO A 27 -11.53 5.00 -38.97
CA PRO A 27 -12.45 4.09 -38.29
C PRO A 27 -13.53 3.65 -39.29
N THR A 28 -13.75 2.35 -39.43
CA THR A 28 -14.97 1.84 -40.08
C THR A 28 -16.17 2.37 -39.28
N GLU A 29 -17.26 2.77 -39.98
CA GLU A 29 -18.49 3.43 -39.47
C GLU A 29 -18.87 3.20 -37.99
N PRO A 30 -19.61 4.15 -37.35
CA PRO A 30 -19.71 4.30 -35.89
C PRO A 30 -20.59 3.24 -35.20
N ILE A 31 -20.84 2.10 -35.84
CA ILE A 31 -21.42 0.94 -35.19
C ILE A 31 -20.28 0.31 -34.40
N LEU A 32 -20.14 0.76 -33.15
CA LEU A 32 -19.38 0.03 -32.14
C LEU A 32 -19.74 -1.45 -32.27
N PRO A 33 -18.75 -2.36 -32.38
CA PRO A 33 -19.05 -3.77 -32.58
C PRO A 33 -20.05 -4.22 -31.52
N GLN A 34 -21.11 -4.94 -31.92
CA GLN A 34 -22.00 -5.52 -30.93
C GLN A 34 -21.16 -6.44 -30.02
N PRO A 35 -21.45 -6.52 -28.70
CA PRO A 35 -20.73 -7.44 -27.84
C PRO A 35 -20.76 -8.83 -28.47
N SER A 36 -19.61 -9.51 -28.49
CA SER A 36 -19.51 -10.86 -29.03
C SER A 36 -20.35 -11.80 -28.17
N CYS A 37 -21.62 -11.98 -28.52
CA CYS A 37 -22.62 -12.75 -27.78
C CYS A 37 -22.35 -14.27 -27.74
N SER A 38 -21.21 -14.75 -28.22
CA SER A 38 -20.88 -16.17 -28.26
C SER A 38 -19.55 -16.46 -27.60
N ILE A 39 -19.58 -17.31 -26.58
CA ILE A 39 -18.44 -18.18 -26.28
C ILE A 39 -18.44 -19.23 -27.38
N SER A 40 -17.55 -19.07 -28.37
CA SER A 40 -17.34 -20.11 -29.38
C SER A 40 -16.35 -21.12 -28.82
N LEU A 41 -16.85 -22.14 -28.13
CA LEU A 41 -16.09 -23.37 -27.93
C LEU A 41 -16.06 -24.09 -29.28
N THR A 42 -14.94 -23.99 -29.98
CA THR A 42 -14.72 -24.71 -31.23
C THR A 42 -14.22 -26.10 -30.89
N ALA A 43 -15.14 -27.06 -30.84
CA ALA A 43 -14.84 -28.49 -30.84
C ALA A 43 -15.28 -29.07 -32.19
N GLY A 44 -14.36 -29.10 -33.16
CA GLY A 44 -14.64 -29.60 -34.52
C GLY A 44 -15.53 -28.68 -35.38
N TYR A 45 -16.14 -29.27 -36.42
CA TYR A 45 -16.93 -28.58 -37.46
C TYR A 45 -18.27 -27.97 -36.99
N HIS A 46 -18.60 -28.07 -35.71
CA HIS A 46 -19.84 -27.50 -35.15
C HIS A 46 -19.53 -26.38 -34.15
N SER A 47 -19.88 -25.15 -34.52
CA SER A 47 -19.91 -24.02 -33.58
C SER A 47 -21.27 -23.95 -32.89
N THR A 48 -21.37 -24.44 -31.67
CA THR A 48 -22.56 -24.20 -30.84
C THR A 48 -22.48 -22.83 -30.18
N HIS A 49 -23.37 -21.90 -30.55
CA HIS A 49 -23.46 -20.59 -29.92
C HIS A 49 -24.38 -20.66 -28.70
N LEU A 50 -23.80 -20.73 -27.50
CA LEU A 50 -24.54 -20.57 -26.26
C LEU A 50 -24.85 -19.07 -26.05
N LYS A 51 -26.05 -18.63 -26.43
CA LYS A 51 -26.57 -17.32 -26.03
C LYS A 51 -27.00 -17.42 -24.57
N LEU A 52 -26.20 -16.87 -23.65
CA LEU A 52 -26.66 -16.67 -22.27
C LEU A 52 -27.92 -15.79 -22.34
N ARG A 53 -29.05 -16.40 -21.98
CA ARG A 53 -30.38 -15.84 -22.18
C ARG A 53 -30.59 -14.69 -21.20
N ASN A 54 -31.08 -13.56 -21.71
CA ASN A 54 -31.52 -12.42 -20.90
C ASN A 54 -32.52 -12.87 -19.83
N ILE A 55 -32.47 -12.21 -18.68
CA ILE A 55 -33.57 -12.28 -17.74
C ILE A 55 -34.82 -11.72 -18.43
N PRO A 56 -35.94 -12.47 -18.47
CA PRO A 56 -37.17 -11.96 -19.06
C PRO A 56 -37.58 -10.64 -18.40
N HIS A 57 -38.08 -9.68 -19.15
CA HIS A 57 -38.58 -8.38 -18.63
C HIS A 57 -39.53 -8.53 -17.43
N LYS A 58 -40.23 -9.67 -17.31
CA LYS A 58 -41.12 -10.01 -16.20
C LYS A 58 -40.42 -10.10 -14.83
N PHE A 59 -39.09 -10.26 -14.80
CA PHE A 59 -38.29 -10.33 -13.56
C PHE A 59 -37.46 -9.06 -13.32
N THR A 60 -37.74 -7.98 -14.07
CA THR A 60 -37.10 -6.67 -13.85
C THR A 60 -38.07 -5.70 -13.18
N PHE A 61 -37.58 -4.94 -12.20
CA PHE A 61 -38.39 -4.03 -11.36
C PHE A 61 -37.84 -2.60 -11.38
N PRO A 62 -37.83 -1.90 -12.53
CA PRO A 62 -37.22 -0.57 -12.65
C PRO A 62 -37.86 0.48 -11.73
N ARG A 63 -39.15 0.33 -11.39
CA ARG A 63 -39.85 1.23 -10.44
C ARG A 63 -39.31 1.13 -9.01
N ALA A 64 -38.72 -0.01 -8.64
CA ALA A 64 -38.14 -0.23 -7.32
C ALA A 64 -36.72 0.34 -7.17
N LEU A 65 -36.11 0.84 -8.27
CA LEU A 65 -34.73 1.32 -8.28
C LEU A 65 -34.47 2.41 -7.24
N TYR A 66 -35.19 3.53 -7.30
CA TYR A 66 -34.95 4.65 -6.38
C TYR A 66 -35.27 4.30 -4.91
N PRO A 67 -36.40 3.64 -4.59
CA PRO A 67 -36.64 3.15 -3.22
C PRO A 67 -35.53 2.23 -2.70
N PHE A 68 -35.03 1.31 -3.54
CA PHE A 68 -33.92 0.43 -3.19
C PHE A 68 -32.61 1.21 -2.93
N LEU A 69 -32.28 2.18 -3.78
CA LEU A 69 -31.10 3.03 -3.61
C LEU A 69 -31.17 3.85 -2.32
N VAL A 70 -32.34 4.39 -1.98
CA VAL A 70 -32.55 5.11 -0.70
C VAL A 70 -32.34 4.17 0.48
N LEU A 71 -32.96 2.98 0.45
CA LEU A 71 -32.78 1.98 1.50
C LEU A 71 -31.32 1.57 1.66
N TRP A 72 -30.63 1.29 0.55
CA TRP A 72 -29.23 0.92 0.57
C TRP A 72 -28.36 2.05 1.13
N LEU A 73 -28.59 3.29 0.72
CA LEU A 73 -27.89 4.45 1.28
C LEU A 73 -28.15 4.58 2.79
N THR A 74 -29.38 4.39 3.25
CA THR A 74 -29.69 4.40 4.69
C THR A 74 -28.93 3.31 5.44
N VAL A 75 -28.91 2.08 4.92
CA VAL A 75 -28.15 0.97 5.51
C VAL A 75 -26.66 1.30 5.54
N PHE A 76 -26.10 1.87 4.47
CA PHE A 76 -24.70 2.27 4.40
C PHE A 76 -24.36 3.35 5.44
N ILE A 77 -25.21 4.37 5.61
CA ILE A 77 -25.04 5.40 6.66
C ILE A 77 -25.10 4.80 8.07
N LEU A 78 -26.01 3.86 8.31
CA LEU A 78 -26.09 3.17 9.61
C LEU A 78 -24.84 2.33 9.89
N LEU A 79 -24.25 1.71 8.87
CA LEU A 79 -23.01 0.94 8.98
C LEU A 79 -21.79 1.85 9.22
N ILE A 80 -21.72 3.03 8.58
CA ILE A 80 -20.72 4.07 8.90
C ILE A 80 -20.85 4.48 10.37
N ARG A 81 -22.07 4.74 10.83
CA ARG A 81 -22.33 5.07 12.24
C ARG A 81 -21.86 3.96 13.17
N GLN A 82 -22.10 2.70 12.82
CA GLN A 82 -21.67 1.56 13.61
C GLN A 82 -20.13 1.40 13.62
N GLN A 83 -19.45 1.67 12.50
CA GLN A 83 -17.99 1.56 12.39
C GLN A 83 -17.28 2.64 13.22
N TYR A 84 -17.76 3.90 13.20
CA TYR A 84 -17.00 5.04 13.72
C TYR A 84 -17.62 5.78 14.90
N TYR A 85 -18.95 5.76 15.03
CA TYR A 85 -19.69 6.64 15.94
C TYR A 85 -20.46 5.87 17.01
N HIS A 86 -20.05 4.64 17.30
CA HIS A 86 -20.65 3.86 18.37
C HIS A 86 -20.20 4.43 19.72
N PRO A 87 -21.11 4.88 20.62
CA PRO A 87 -20.74 5.65 21.82
C PRO A 87 -19.80 4.95 22.79
N SER A 88 -19.78 3.62 22.79
CA SER A 88 -18.93 2.80 23.66
C SER A 88 -17.74 2.17 22.93
N SER A 89 -17.53 2.48 21.64
CA SER A 89 -16.36 1.96 20.92
C SER A 89 -15.10 2.63 21.47
N PRO A 90 -14.04 1.85 21.76
CA PRO A 90 -12.72 2.40 22.01
C PRO A 90 -12.16 3.16 20.80
N GLU A 91 -11.10 3.92 21.04
CA GLU A 91 -10.35 4.65 20.02
C GLU A 91 -9.73 3.67 19.00
N ILE A 92 -9.84 4.00 17.71
CA ILE A 92 -9.31 3.18 16.63
C ILE A 92 -7.82 3.49 16.45
N LEU A 93 -6.98 2.46 16.42
CA LEU A 93 -5.57 2.57 16.11
C LEU A 93 -5.27 2.14 14.67
N GLY A 94 -4.29 2.80 14.06
CA GLY A 94 -3.69 2.34 12.80
C GLY A 94 -2.86 1.07 13.01
N CYS A 95 -2.69 0.26 11.97
CA CYS A 95 -1.96 -1.01 12.08
C CYS A 95 -0.47 -0.87 12.43
N THR A 96 0.13 0.30 12.19
CA THR A 96 1.52 0.62 12.51
C THR A 96 1.65 1.42 13.81
N ALA A 97 0.58 1.58 14.58
CA ALA A 97 0.62 2.34 15.83
C ALA A 97 1.35 1.54 16.93
N ALA A 98 2.35 2.18 17.51
CA ALA A 98 3.07 1.79 18.71
C ALA A 98 3.04 2.95 19.72
N PRO A 99 3.32 2.68 21.01
CA PRO A 99 3.60 3.74 21.98
C PRO A 99 4.75 4.64 21.54
N TRP A 100 5.86 4.05 21.08
CA TRP A 100 7.03 4.77 20.58
C TRP A 100 7.05 4.65 19.06
N ASN A 101 6.36 5.58 18.39
CA ASN A 101 6.27 5.60 16.92
C ASN A 101 7.48 6.29 16.26
N ASP A 102 8.23 7.06 17.02
CA ASP A 102 9.29 7.90 16.48
C ASP A 102 10.56 7.08 16.23
N TRP A 103 10.94 7.03 14.96
CA TRP A 103 12.19 6.45 14.48
C TRP A 103 12.95 7.53 13.67
N PRO A 104 14.29 7.64 13.76
CA PRO A 104 15.24 6.82 14.52
C PRO A 104 15.12 6.94 16.07
N PRO A 105 15.71 5.99 16.84
CA PRO A 105 15.50 5.89 18.29
C PRO A 105 15.93 7.09 19.13
N ASP A 106 16.74 7.99 18.58
CA ASP A 106 17.20 9.20 19.25
C ASP A 106 16.15 10.31 19.32
N ASN A 107 15.04 10.20 18.58
CA ASN A 107 13.88 11.10 18.75
C ASN A 107 13.30 10.99 20.17
N CYS A 108 13.32 9.79 20.76
CA CYS A 108 12.91 9.57 22.14
C CYS A 108 13.89 10.11 23.18
N GLY A 109 15.02 10.69 22.75
CA GLY A 109 16.01 11.32 23.60
C GLY A 109 16.77 10.34 24.49
N VAL A 110 17.52 10.90 25.44
CA VAL A 110 18.44 10.14 26.30
C VAL A 110 17.66 9.14 27.17
N ASN A 111 17.97 7.85 27.07
CA ASN A 111 17.27 6.76 27.74
C ASN A 111 15.75 6.73 27.48
N GLY A 112 15.29 7.26 26.34
CA GLY A 112 13.87 7.29 25.97
C GLY A 112 13.00 8.25 26.79
N THR A 113 13.61 9.24 27.47
CA THR A 113 12.86 10.15 28.37
C THR A 113 11.84 11.03 27.66
N ASN A 114 12.02 11.34 26.38
CA ASN A 114 11.08 12.20 25.65
C ASN A 114 9.79 11.45 25.30
N CYS A 115 9.86 10.14 25.08
CA CYS A 115 8.72 9.27 24.78
C CYS A 115 8.04 8.69 26.03
N LEU A 116 8.39 9.18 27.23
CA LEU A 116 7.76 8.78 28.49
C LEU A 116 6.26 9.10 28.48
N GLN A 117 5.92 10.33 28.09
CA GLN A 117 4.53 10.79 28.16
C GLN A 117 3.65 10.00 27.20
N ASP A 118 4.16 9.64 26.01
CA ASP A 118 3.42 8.82 25.04
C ASP A 118 3.04 7.45 25.59
N LEU A 119 3.93 6.84 26.38
CA LEU A 119 3.68 5.55 27.03
C LEU A 119 2.64 5.69 28.16
N LEU A 120 2.78 6.71 29.02
CA LEU A 120 1.88 6.95 30.14
C LEU A 120 0.48 7.38 29.69
N ASP A 121 0.39 8.16 28.62
CA ASP A 121 -0.88 8.61 28.05
C ASP A 121 -1.67 7.43 27.49
N MET A 122 -1.03 6.34 27.09
CA MET A 122 -1.71 5.13 26.63
C MET A 122 -2.10 4.19 27.77
N ASP A 123 -1.50 4.33 28.96
CA ASP A 123 -1.72 3.40 30.05
C ASP A 123 -3.19 3.35 30.50
N GLY A 124 -3.68 2.12 30.70
CA GLY A 124 -5.06 1.85 31.07
C GLY A 124 -6.11 2.19 30.00
N LYS A 125 -5.74 2.76 28.85
CA LYS A 125 -6.65 3.04 27.73
C LYS A 125 -7.09 1.76 27.02
N LYS A 126 -8.19 1.90 26.30
CA LYS A 126 -8.80 0.85 25.49
C LYS A 126 -8.64 1.25 24.04
N PHE A 127 -8.23 0.30 23.22
CA PHE A 127 -8.01 0.52 21.80
C PHE A 127 -8.76 -0.51 20.98
N ARG A 128 -9.14 -0.11 19.77
CA ARG A 128 -9.75 -0.96 18.75
C ARG A 128 -8.80 -1.05 17.56
N CYS A 129 -8.48 -2.28 17.19
CA CYS A 129 -7.69 -2.60 16.02
C CYS A 129 -8.60 -3.09 14.91
N LEU A 130 -8.36 -2.59 13.69
CA LEU A 130 -9.08 -3.02 12.49
C LEU A 130 -8.55 -4.37 11.98
N GLY A 131 -9.29 -4.99 11.06
CA GLY A 131 -8.87 -6.21 10.39
C GLY A 131 -7.68 -5.94 9.45
N GLY A 132 -6.95 -7.00 9.08
CA GLY A 132 -5.91 -6.91 8.05
C GLY A 132 -4.54 -6.45 8.54
N CYS A 133 -4.39 -5.98 9.79
CA CYS A 133 -3.10 -5.52 10.32
C CYS A 133 -1.98 -6.56 10.32
N LYS A 134 -2.31 -7.86 10.21
CA LYS A 134 -1.34 -8.95 10.05
C LYS A 134 -0.45 -8.79 8.81
N TYR A 135 -0.98 -8.22 7.72
CA TYR A 135 -0.27 -8.13 6.44
C TYR A 135 0.47 -6.81 6.27
N VAL A 136 0.44 -5.95 7.28
CA VAL A 136 1.19 -4.69 7.27
C VAL A 136 2.62 -5.00 7.69
N THR A 137 3.57 -4.53 6.89
CA THR A 137 5.01 -4.75 7.09
C THR A 137 5.73 -3.41 7.13
N LEU A 138 6.93 -3.41 7.73
CA LEU A 138 7.82 -2.26 7.71
C LEU A 138 8.06 -1.78 6.28
N GLY A 139 8.04 -0.46 6.11
CA GLY A 139 8.34 0.19 4.83
C GLY A 139 9.83 0.32 4.57
N ASN A 140 10.63 0.46 5.63
CA ASN A 140 12.08 0.54 5.60
C ASN A 140 12.64 -0.41 6.67
N PRO A 141 13.81 -1.03 6.44
CA PRO A 141 14.41 -1.95 7.40
C PRO A 141 14.81 -1.22 8.68
N ARG A 142 14.59 -1.87 9.83
CA ARG A 142 14.96 -1.34 11.15
C ARG A 142 15.86 -2.32 11.89
N TRP A 143 16.80 -1.78 12.65
CA TRP A 143 17.66 -2.58 13.53
C TRP A 143 16.97 -2.76 14.89
N VAL A 144 16.97 -3.99 15.38
CA VAL A 144 16.58 -4.37 16.73
C VAL A 144 17.77 -5.10 17.34
N GLY A 145 18.59 -4.40 18.12
CA GLY A 145 19.90 -4.91 18.54
C GLY A 145 20.79 -5.22 17.33
N ASP A 146 21.14 -6.49 17.14
CA ASP A 146 21.93 -7.00 16.02
C ASP A 146 21.08 -7.61 14.87
N GLU A 147 19.76 -7.66 15.02
CA GLU A 147 18.86 -8.21 14.01
C GLU A 147 18.27 -7.09 13.13
N LYS A 148 18.37 -7.26 11.81
CA LYS A 148 17.75 -6.35 10.84
C LYS A 148 16.34 -6.84 10.47
N VAL A 149 15.32 -6.16 11.00
CA VAL A 149 13.92 -6.45 10.71
C VAL A 149 13.53 -5.74 9.41
N ASP A 150 13.22 -6.52 8.38
CA ASP A 150 12.76 -6.01 7.08
C ASP A 150 11.57 -6.82 6.58
N LYS A 151 10.65 -6.16 5.85
CA LYS A 151 9.45 -6.79 5.25
C LYS A 151 8.62 -7.63 6.23
N ALA A 152 8.64 -7.29 7.51
CA ALA A 152 7.89 -7.92 8.58
C ALA A 152 7.19 -6.86 9.45
N SER A 153 6.18 -7.26 10.23
CA SER A 153 5.61 -6.38 11.26
C SER A 153 6.61 -6.17 12.39
N LEU A 154 6.73 -4.93 12.89
CA LEU A 154 7.67 -4.64 13.97
C LEU A 154 7.14 -5.16 15.32
N LEU A 155 7.71 -6.24 15.81
CA LEU A 155 7.34 -6.91 17.05
C LEU A 155 8.60 -7.38 17.78
N ILE A 156 8.73 -7.00 19.05
CA ILE A 156 9.84 -7.39 19.92
C ILE A 156 9.27 -7.94 21.22
N GLY A 157 9.57 -9.21 21.53
CA GLY A 157 9.09 -9.89 22.73
C GLY A 157 7.77 -10.66 22.57
N GLY A 158 7.02 -10.77 23.65
CA GLY A 158 5.73 -11.48 23.72
C GLY A 158 5.81 -12.96 24.05
N GLY A 159 7.01 -13.56 24.07
CA GLY A 159 7.22 -14.99 24.37
C GLY A 159 7.32 -15.34 25.86
N ASP A 160 7.34 -14.34 26.75
CA ASP A 160 7.29 -14.54 28.20
C ASP A 160 5.88 -14.89 28.68
N LYS A 161 5.77 -15.39 29.92
CA LYS A 161 4.49 -15.84 30.50
C LYS A 161 3.42 -14.74 30.53
N GLU A 162 3.82 -13.49 30.65
CA GLU A 162 2.93 -12.35 30.77
C GLU A 162 2.69 -11.63 29.42
N GLY A 163 3.34 -12.08 28.33
CA GLY A 163 3.22 -11.49 27.00
C GLY A 163 3.68 -10.04 26.92
N THR A 164 4.90 -9.76 27.36
CA THR A 164 5.51 -8.44 27.45
C THR A 164 6.16 -8.05 26.12
N TYR A 165 5.73 -6.92 25.55
CA TYR A 165 6.26 -6.36 24.31
C TYR A 165 7.04 -5.08 24.57
N ARG A 166 8.04 -4.80 23.73
CA ARG A 166 8.80 -3.54 23.76
C ARG A 166 7.95 -2.38 23.23
N ALA A 167 8.12 -1.17 23.74
CA ALA A 167 7.27 0.00 23.44
C ALA A 167 7.24 0.47 21.99
N ASP A 168 8.15 0.02 21.13
CA ASP A 168 8.18 0.27 19.69
C ASP A 168 7.47 -0.83 18.87
N SER A 169 6.95 -1.88 19.52
CA SER A 169 6.17 -2.93 18.88
C SER A 169 4.77 -2.45 18.49
N TRP A 170 4.30 -2.83 17.30
CA TRP A 170 2.97 -2.46 16.82
C TRP A 170 1.85 -3.14 17.62
N ILE A 171 0.97 -2.34 18.22
CA ILE A 171 -0.05 -2.80 19.18
C ILE A 171 -1.00 -3.81 18.55
N CYS A 172 -1.51 -3.52 17.34
CA CYS A 172 -2.49 -4.39 16.68
C CYS A 172 -1.87 -5.71 16.20
N ALA A 173 -0.62 -5.69 15.74
CA ALA A 173 0.09 -6.90 15.38
C ALA A 173 0.39 -7.75 16.64
N ALA A 174 0.81 -7.12 17.74
CA ALA A 174 1.04 -7.79 19.02
C ALA A 174 -0.24 -8.45 19.56
N ALA A 175 -1.39 -7.76 19.46
CA ALA A 175 -2.69 -8.29 19.85
C ALA A 175 -3.13 -9.53 19.04
N ILE A 176 -2.81 -9.56 17.74
CA ILE A 176 -3.06 -10.72 16.88
C ILE A 176 -2.12 -11.87 17.26
N GLN A 177 -0.84 -11.59 17.45
CA GLN A 177 0.18 -12.58 17.81
C GLN A 177 -0.14 -13.25 19.16
N SER A 178 -0.60 -12.48 20.15
CA SER A 178 -1.03 -12.97 21.46
C SER A 178 -2.46 -13.55 21.48
N SER A 179 -3.10 -13.73 20.32
CA SER A 179 -4.44 -14.32 20.18
C SER A 179 -5.58 -13.57 20.87
N LEU A 180 -5.39 -12.29 21.19
CA LEU A 180 -6.41 -11.46 21.85
C LEU A 180 -7.47 -10.97 20.87
N ILE A 181 -7.13 -10.82 19.59
CA ILE A 181 -8.03 -10.34 18.53
C ILE A 181 -7.90 -11.15 17.23
N SER A 182 -8.89 -11.03 16.36
CA SER A 182 -8.89 -11.72 15.06
C SER A 182 -8.08 -10.95 14.02
N SER A 183 -7.28 -11.66 13.21
CA SER A 183 -6.55 -11.04 12.10
C SER A 183 -7.46 -10.51 10.98
N SER A 184 -8.69 -11.01 10.86
CA SER A 184 -9.62 -10.62 9.79
C SER A 184 -10.72 -9.67 10.27
N MET A 185 -11.20 -9.84 11.51
CA MET A 185 -12.30 -9.03 12.08
C MET A 185 -11.80 -7.95 13.04
N GLY A 186 -10.50 -7.89 13.31
CA GLY A 186 -9.94 -7.01 14.33
C GLY A 186 -10.43 -7.37 15.74
N GLY A 187 -10.43 -6.38 16.63
CA GLY A 187 -10.95 -6.51 17.99
C GLY A 187 -10.52 -5.36 18.89
N CYS A 188 -10.91 -5.42 20.16
CA CYS A 188 -10.47 -4.46 21.16
C CYS A 188 -9.49 -5.07 22.15
N VAL A 189 -8.55 -4.25 22.59
CA VAL A 189 -7.58 -4.58 23.64
C VAL A 189 -7.52 -3.48 24.66
N ARG A 190 -7.09 -3.84 25.87
CA ARG A 190 -6.67 -2.87 26.88
C ARG A 190 -5.15 -2.86 26.96
N PHE A 191 -4.60 -1.65 26.95
CA PHE A 191 -3.18 -1.40 27.04
C PHE A 191 -2.76 -1.21 28.49
N HIS A 192 -1.65 -1.82 28.87
CA HIS A 192 -1.03 -1.69 30.18
C HIS A 192 0.45 -1.39 29.99
N ALA A 193 0.88 -0.19 30.36
CA ALA A 193 2.29 0.15 30.37
C ALA A 193 2.98 -0.55 31.56
N LEU A 194 4.22 -0.98 31.37
CA LEU A 194 5.08 -1.31 32.50
C LEU A 194 5.64 -0.01 33.11
N PRO A 195 5.93 0.02 34.42
CA PRO A 195 6.49 1.20 35.06
C PRO A 195 7.80 1.63 34.40
N PHE A 196 7.84 2.87 33.93
CA PHE A 196 9.08 3.54 33.52
C PHE A 196 9.76 4.14 34.75
N ARG A 197 11.04 3.93 35.08
CA ARG A 197 12.17 3.29 34.37
C ARG A 197 12.48 1.87 34.86
N ASP A 198 11.50 1.13 35.38
CA ASP A 198 11.75 -0.27 35.76
C ASP A 198 11.86 -1.14 34.50
N GLY A 199 11.06 -0.82 33.48
CA GLY A 199 11.17 -1.38 32.14
C GLY A 199 11.05 -2.90 32.12
N PHE A 200 11.72 -3.52 31.15
CA PHE A 200 11.84 -4.97 31.06
C PHE A 200 13.16 -5.36 30.39
N SER A 201 13.63 -6.58 30.64
CA SER A 201 14.80 -7.14 29.97
C SER A 201 14.49 -8.57 29.54
N THR A 202 15.26 -9.11 28.60
CA THR A 202 15.04 -10.48 28.09
C THR A 202 13.66 -10.64 27.43
N PHE A 203 13.38 -9.84 26.41
CA PHE A 203 12.23 -10.02 25.53
C PHE A 203 12.40 -11.31 24.73
N LEU A 204 11.59 -12.32 25.04
CA LEU A 204 11.63 -13.62 24.36
C LEU A 204 10.83 -13.58 23.06
N PRO A 205 11.35 -14.15 21.97
CA PRO A 205 10.66 -14.18 20.69
C PRO A 205 9.44 -15.13 20.75
N LEU A 206 8.44 -14.84 19.92
CA LEU A 206 7.23 -15.64 19.79
C LEU A 206 6.88 -15.80 18.30
N SER A 207 6.46 -16.99 17.90
CA SER A 207 5.89 -17.25 16.58
C SER A 207 4.47 -17.75 16.73
N SER A 208 3.50 -16.95 16.32
CA SER A 208 2.08 -17.23 16.57
C SER A 208 1.20 -16.51 15.56
N HIS A 209 0.13 -17.17 15.12
CA HIS A 209 -0.84 -16.62 14.16
C HIS A 209 -0.24 -16.10 12.84
N GLY A 210 0.94 -16.61 12.46
CA GLY A 210 1.69 -16.19 11.28
C GLY A 210 2.38 -14.82 11.43
N LEU A 211 2.62 -14.39 12.66
CA LEU A 211 3.49 -13.27 13.02
C LEU A 211 4.69 -13.81 13.83
N HIS A 212 5.85 -13.20 13.62
CA HIS A 212 7.09 -13.52 14.29
C HIS A 212 7.62 -12.27 14.98
N SER A 213 8.00 -12.37 16.25
CA SER A 213 8.66 -11.29 16.99
C SER A 213 10.14 -11.56 17.19
N ASN A 214 10.93 -10.50 17.20
CA ASN A 214 12.36 -10.54 17.45
C ASN A 214 12.65 -10.63 18.94
N SER A 215 13.81 -11.20 19.28
CA SER A 215 14.30 -11.26 20.64
C SER A 215 15.10 -10.01 20.98
N PHE A 216 15.10 -9.60 22.24
CA PHE A 216 15.93 -8.49 22.70
C PHE A 216 16.35 -8.73 24.15
N ALA A 217 17.62 -9.08 24.37
CA ALA A 217 18.13 -9.39 25.70
C ALA A 217 18.35 -8.17 26.59
N PRO A 218 18.90 -7.04 26.10
CA PRO A 218 19.19 -5.89 26.94
C PRO A 218 17.97 -5.32 27.66
N TRP A 219 18.25 -4.57 28.72
CA TRP A 219 17.23 -3.82 29.43
C TRP A 219 16.70 -2.68 28.55
N TYR A 220 15.37 -2.51 28.54
CA TYR A 220 14.69 -1.45 27.80
C TYR A 220 13.63 -0.77 28.68
N PRO A 221 13.60 0.58 28.75
CA PRO A 221 12.72 1.31 29.67
C PRO A 221 11.24 1.22 29.30
N GLY A 222 10.93 1.15 28.01
CA GLY A 222 9.57 1.16 27.50
C GLY A 222 9.07 -0.26 27.20
N ALA A 223 8.08 -0.73 27.95
CA ALA A 223 7.43 -2.01 27.70
C ALA A 223 5.94 -1.94 27.99
N PHE A 224 5.17 -2.84 27.39
CA PHE A 224 3.73 -2.92 27.61
C PHE A 224 3.22 -4.35 27.54
N ARG A 225 2.02 -4.55 28.08
CA ARG A 225 1.22 -5.78 27.98
C ARG A 225 -0.17 -5.45 27.48
N LEU A 226 -0.79 -6.45 26.86
CA LEU A 226 -2.14 -6.35 26.34
C LEU A 226 -3.04 -7.36 27.05
N SER A 227 -4.27 -6.95 27.34
CA SER A 227 -5.30 -7.86 27.83
C SER A 227 -6.54 -7.80 26.95
N SER A 228 -7.23 -8.93 26.82
CA SER A 228 -8.46 -9.03 26.05
C SER A 228 -9.54 -8.08 26.59
N LEU A 229 -10.26 -7.42 25.69
CA LEU A 229 -11.40 -6.59 26.05
C LEU A 229 -12.62 -7.00 25.22
N SER A 230 -13.64 -7.55 25.89
CA SER A 230 -14.95 -7.75 25.27
C SER A 230 -15.80 -6.49 25.44
N SER A 231 -16.07 -5.80 24.34
CA SER A 231 -16.94 -4.61 24.31
C SER A 231 -17.76 -4.57 23.03
N THR A 232 -18.82 -3.78 23.04
CA THR A 232 -19.67 -3.55 21.86
C THR A 232 -18.96 -2.62 20.88
N GLY A 233 -19.02 -2.95 19.59
CA GLY A 233 -18.38 -2.15 18.53
C GLY A 233 -16.90 -2.45 18.31
N CYS A 234 -16.39 -3.61 18.75
CA CYS A 234 -14.99 -3.99 18.57
C CYS A 234 -14.64 -4.59 17.20
N PHE A 235 -15.64 -5.08 16.47
CA PHE A 235 -15.40 -5.73 15.18
C PHE A 235 -15.23 -4.72 14.07
N ASP A 236 -14.25 -4.96 13.22
CA ASP A 236 -14.14 -4.29 11.93
C ASP A 236 -15.24 -4.79 10.98
N LEU A 237 -16.02 -3.84 10.44
CA LEU A 237 -17.13 -4.13 9.55
C LEU A 237 -16.72 -4.20 8.07
N HIS A 238 -15.44 -3.96 7.72
CA HIS A 238 -14.95 -3.90 6.34
C HIS A 238 -15.47 -5.04 5.45
N PHE A 239 -15.22 -6.30 5.80
CA PHE A 239 -15.67 -7.44 4.98
C PHE A 239 -17.19 -7.60 4.92
N ILE A 240 -17.89 -7.26 6.01
CA ILE A 240 -19.36 -7.33 6.07
C ILE A 240 -19.96 -6.30 5.10
N ILE A 241 -19.45 -5.07 5.14
CA ILE A 241 -19.91 -3.96 4.30
C ILE A 241 -19.57 -4.21 2.83
N THR A 242 -18.38 -4.77 2.57
CA THR A 242 -17.98 -5.21 1.22
C THR A 242 -18.98 -6.23 0.67
N GLY A 243 -19.34 -7.24 1.47
CA GLY A 243 -20.35 -8.25 1.09
C GLY A 243 -21.73 -7.64 0.81
N ILE A 244 -22.21 -6.75 1.68
CA ILE A 244 -23.50 -6.06 1.51
C ILE A 244 -23.49 -5.20 0.25
N ASN A 245 -22.45 -4.38 0.06
CA ASN A 245 -22.34 -3.52 -1.11
C ASN A 245 -22.22 -4.32 -2.41
N ALA A 246 -21.47 -5.43 -2.40
CA ALA A 246 -21.37 -6.32 -3.56
C ALA A 246 -22.72 -6.95 -3.92
N PHE A 247 -23.45 -7.42 -2.91
CA PHE A 247 -24.79 -7.98 -3.09
C PHE A 247 -25.80 -6.94 -3.59
N CYS A 248 -25.84 -5.75 -3.00
CA CYS A 248 -26.73 -4.66 -3.43
C CYS A 248 -26.41 -4.18 -4.85
N LEU A 249 -25.13 -4.07 -5.20
CA LEU A 249 -24.69 -3.71 -6.56
C LEU A 249 -25.11 -4.79 -7.58
N PHE A 250 -24.98 -6.07 -7.22
CA PHE A 250 -25.42 -7.19 -8.04
C PHE A 250 -26.95 -7.16 -8.27
N ILE A 251 -27.75 -6.96 -7.22
CA ILE A 251 -29.21 -6.79 -7.35
C ILE A 251 -29.55 -5.62 -8.27
N THR A 252 -28.86 -4.49 -8.07
CA THR A 252 -29.08 -3.27 -8.85
C THR A 252 -28.81 -3.53 -10.34
N ALA A 253 -27.67 -4.13 -10.68
CA ALA A 253 -27.29 -4.41 -12.05
C ALA A 253 -28.22 -5.41 -12.76
N ILE A 254 -28.73 -6.41 -12.04
CA ILE A 254 -29.53 -7.51 -12.61
C ILE A 254 -31.02 -7.20 -12.65
N PHE A 255 -31.62 -6.84 -11.50
CA PHE A 255 -33.07 -6.80 -11.34
C PHE A 255 -33.65 -5.40 -11.52
N LEU A 256 -32.89 -4.35 -11.22
CA LEU A 256 -33.40 -2.98 -11.21
C LEU A 256 -33.15 -2.24 -12.53
N SER A 257 -32.37 -2.83 -13.44
CA SER A 257 -32.13 -2.33 -14.81
C SER A 257 -31.82 -0.82 -14.87
N PRO A 258 -30.82 -0.32 -14.11
CA PRO A 258 -30.48 1.10 -14.08
C PRO A 258 -30.03 1.57 -15.48
N PRO A 259 -30.28 2.83 -15.84
CA PRO A 259 -29.66 3.38 -17.03
C PRO A 259 -28.12 3.40 -16.87
N PRO A 260 -27.34 3.18 -17.94
CA PRO A 260 -25.88 3.03 -17.85
C PRO A 260 -25.14 4.16 -17.13
N TYR A 261 -25.57 5.41 -17.32
CA TYR A 261 -24.96 6.56 -16.64
C TYR A 261 -25.15 6.50 -15.12
N LEU A 262 -26.33 6.07 -14.66
CA LEU A 262 -26.63 5.98 -13.22
C LEU A 262 -25.82 4.86 -12.58
N LEU A 263 -25.72 3.70 -13.25
CA LEU A 263 -24.88 2.60 -12.77
C LEU A 263 -23.41 3.00 -12.68
N PHE A 264 -22.89 3.73 -13.67
CA PHE A 264 -21.53 4.26 -13.59
C PHE A 264 -21.35 5.23 -12.41
N THR A 265 -22.30 6.14 -12.19
CA THR A 265 -22.28 7.04 -11.03
C THR A 265 -22.32 6.27 -9.71
N ILE A 266 -23.11 5.19 -9.62
CA ILE A 266 -23.14 4.32 -8.44
C ILE A 266 -21.75 3.71 -8.21
N LEU A 267 -21.14 3.10 -9.23
CA LEU A 267 -19.77 2.53 -9.12
C LEU A 267 -18.75 3.59 -8.67
N LEU A 268 -18.82 4.80 -9.23
CA LEU A 268 -17.88 5.86 -8.90
C LEU A 268 -18.02 6.34 -7.44
N VAL A 269 -19.25 6.69 -7.04
CA VAL A 269 -19.52 7.27 -5.71
C VAL A 269 -19.43 6.22 -4.62
N LEU A 270 -20.04 5.04 -4.83
CA LEU A 270 -19.95 3.94 -3.88
C LEU A 270 -18.51 3.51 -3.67
N GLY A 271 -17.73 3.36 -4.74
CA GLY A 271 -16.36 2.90 -4.67
C GLY A 271 -15.47 3.87 -3.91
N TYR A 272 -15.60 5.16 -4.20
CA TYR A 272 -14.87 6.21 -3.47
C TYR A 272 -15.16 6.14 -1.96
N PHE A 273 -16.44 6.16 -1.56
CA PHE A 273 -16.80 6.09 -0.14
C PHE A 273 -16.46 4.74 0.51
N HIS A 274 -16.54 3.63 -0.23
CA HIS A 274 -16.18 2.30 0.29
C HIS A 274 -14.69 2.21 0.62
N ILE A 275 -13.83 2.76 -0.24
CA ILE A 275 -12.38 2.77 -0.03
C ILE A 275 -12.02 3.64 1.17
N VAL A 276 -12.40 4.92 1.15
CA VAL A 276 -11.96 5.90 2.16
C VAL A 276 -12.60 5.69 3.54
N LEU A 277 -13.67 4.90 3.64
CA LEU A 277 -14.35 4.62 4.91
C LEU A 277 -14.21 3.18 5.38
N PHE A 278 -13.77 2.22 4.57
CA PHE A 278 -13.75 0.81 4.99
C PHE A 278 -12.54 0.02 4.48
N SER A 279 -12.26 0.06 3.18
CA SER A 279 -11.26 -0.85 2.60
C SER A 279 -9.81 -0.43 2.86
N ASP A 280 -9.49 0.85 2.72
CA ASP A 280 -8.13 1.36 2.90
C ASP A 280 -8.21 2.79 3.42
N ILE A 281 -8.45 2.88 4.73
CA ILE A 281 -8.84 4.11 5.40
C ILE A 281 -7.59 4.99 5.60
N PRO A 282 -7.58 6.25 5.14
CA PRO A 282 -6.41 7.12 5.26
C PRO A 282 -6.11 7.54 6.72
N SER A 283 -7.11 7.51 7.60
CA SER A 283 -6.99 7.89 9.00
C SER A 283 -7.92 7.04 9.89
N PRO A 284 -7.52 6.68 11.13
CA PRO A 284 -8.36 5.84 12.00
C PRO A 284 -9.76 6.39 12.27
N THR A 285 -9.90 7.72 12.26
CA THR A 285 -11.19 8.43 12.27
C THR A 285 -11.41 9.14 10.93
N PRO A 286 -12.63 9.12 10.38
CA PRO A 286 -12.89 9.69 9.06
C PRO A 286 -12.88 11.23 9.15
N ASP A 287 -11.94 11.83 8.41
CA ASP A 287 -11.93 13.28 8.19
C ASP A 287 -12.88 13.65 7.05
N TRP A 288 -14.10 14.04 7.41
CA TRP A 288 -15.12 14.42 6.44
C TRP A 288 -14.73 15.62 5.57
N SER A 289 -13.91 16.55 6.09
CA SER A 289 -13.47 17.70 5.31
C SER A 289 -12.63 17.22 4.12
N ASN A 290 -11.63 16.37 4.40
CA ASN A 290 -10.76 15.80 3.37
C ASN A 290 -11.52 14.85 2.44
N ILE A 291 -12.40 13.99 2.98
CA ILE A 291 -13.21 13.07 2.16
C ILE A 291 -14.09 13.84 1.16
N PHE A 292 -14.78 14.90 1.59
CA PHE A 292 -15.63 15.69 0.68
C PHE A 292 -14.82 16.61 -0.23
N ALA A 293 -13.62 17.06 0.18
CA ALA A 293 -12.71 17.81 -0.69
C ALA A 293 -12.18 16.95 -1.85
N GLY A 294 -11.96 15.65 -1.63
CA GLY A 294 -11.52 14.71 -2.67
C GLY A 294 -12.62 14.31 -3.66
N LEU A 295 -13.90 14.44 -3.32
CA LEU A 295 -15.01 13.99 -4.16
C LEU A 295 -15.16 14.77 -5.49
N PRO A 296 -15.11 16.12 -5.55
CA PRO A 296 -15.22 16.87 -6.80
C PRO A 296 -14.22 16.47 -7.89
N PRO A 297 -12.89 16.36 -7.64
CA PRO A 297 -11.95 15.93 -8.68
C PRO A 297 -12.18 14.47 -9.11
N VAL A 298 -12.62 13.59 -8.20
CA VAL A 298 -13.05 12.22 -8.54
C VAL A 298 -14.25 12.24 -9.49
N MET A 299 -15.26 13.07 -9.21
CA MET A 299 -16.45 13.22 -10.04
C MET A 299 -16.11 13.80 -11.43
N MET A 300 -15.23 14.80 -11.49
CA MET A 300 -14.78 15.39 -12.75
C MET A 300 -14.01 14.37 -13.61
N THR A 301 -13.08 13.64 -12.99
CA THR A 301 -12.31 12.59 -13.67
C THR A 301 -13.22 11.45 -14.09
N GLY A 302 -14.15 11.04 -13.24
CA GLY A 302 -15.17 10.04 -13.56
C GLY A 302 -16.05 10.46 -14.74
N TYR A 303 -16.47 11.72 -14.82
CA TYR A 303 -17.19 12.23 -15.99
C TYR A 303 -16.37 12.11 -17.28
N TRP A 304 -15.06 12.42 -17.21
CA TRP A 304 -14.16 12.22 -18.34
C TRP A 304 -14.05 10.73 -18.73
N LEU A 305 -13.81 9.84 -17.75
CA LEU A 305 -13.75 8.38 -17.96
C LEU A 305 -15.04 7.82 -18.57
N TRP A 306 -16.19 8.32 -18.12
CA TRP A 306 -17.50 8.03 -18.70
C TRP A 306 -17.56 8.36 -20.18
N LYS A 307 -17.19 9.60 -20.53
CA LYS A 307 -17.27 10.12 -21.89
C LYS A 307 -16.35 9.41 -22.86
N VAL A 308 -15.12 9.10 -22.44
CA VAL A 308 -14.09 8.53 -23.33
C VAL A 308 -14.21 7.00 -23.47
N SER A 309 -14.73 6.30 -22.46
CA SER A 309 -14.68 4.84 -22.43
C SER A 309 -16.00 4.19 -21.99
N PHE A 310 -16.40 4.35 -20.72
CA PHE A 310 -17.48 3.56 -20.12
C PHE A 310 -18.82 3.69 -20.86
N LYS A 311 -19.14 4.87 -21.40
CA LYS A 311 -20.37 5.08 -22.17
C LYS A 311 -20.49 4.05 -23.30
N HIS A 312 -19.41 3.79 -24.04
CA HIS A 312 -19.43 2.91 -25.20
C HIS A 312 -19.63 1.46 -24.78
N THR A 313 -18.86 0.99 -23.80
CA THR A 313 -18.94 -0.39 -23.31
C THR A 313 -20.27 -0.67 -22.63
N MET A 314 -20.71 0.16 -21.69
CA MET A 314 -21.95 -0.09 -20.94
C MET A 314 -23.20 0.04 -21.83
N LEU A 315 -23.20 0.88 -22.87
CA LEU A 315 -24.30 0.89 -23.84
C LEU A 315 -24.36 -0.41 -24.65
N GLY A 316 -23.21 -0.99 -25.00
CA GLY A 316 -23.15 -2.30 -25.67
C GLY A 316 -23.70 -3.44 -24.82
N PHE A 317 -23.48 -3.41 -23.50
CA PHE A 317 -23.94 -4.44 -22.56
C PHE A 317 -25.32 -4.19 -21.94
N ARG A 318 -26.01 -3.10 -22.30
CA ARG A 318 -27.34 -2.74 -21.72
C ARG A 318 -28.37 -3.87 -21.82
N GLY A 319 -28.29 -4.70 -22.86
CA GLY A 319 -29.17 -5.85 -23.06
C GLY A 319 -28.73 -7.14 -22.36
N LEU A 320 -27.53 -7.19 -21.78
CA LEU A 320 -26.89 -8.39 -21.24
C LEU A 320 -26.62 -8.24 -19.72
N THR A 321 -27.68 -8.10 -18.93
CA THR A 321 -27.59 -7.73 -17.50
C THR A 321 -26.77 -8.70 -16.64
N ILE A 322 -26.84 -10.01 -16.91
CA ILE A 322 -26.03 -11.02 -16.19
C ILE A 322 -24.54 -10.86 -16.50
N GLU A 323 -24.20 -10.70 -17.78
CA GLU A 323 -22.80 -10.50 -18.18
C GLU A 323 -22.27 -9.18 -17.63
N GLN A 324 -23.08 -8.12 -17.68
CA GLN A 324 -22.75 -6.83 -17.09
C GLN A 324 -22.49 -6.98 -15.59
N ALA A 325 -23.44 -7.52 -14.83
CA ALA A 325 -23.30 -7.69 -13.39
C ALA A 325 -22.10 -8.57 -12.99
N SER A 326 -21.87 -9.66 -13.72
CA SER A 326 -20.82 -10.63 -13.38
C SER A 326 -19.42 -10.12 -13.76
N TRP A 327 -19.21 -9.73 -15.02
CA TRP A 327 -17.88 -9.29 -15.47
C TRP A 327 -17.52 -7.91 -14.94
N GLN A 328 -18.46 -6.96 -14.94
CA GLN A 328 -18.20 -5.63 -14.37
C GLN A 328 -18.04 -5.72 -12.85
N GLY A 329 -18.91 -6.49 -12.17
CA GLY A 329 -18.82 -6.69 -10.73
C GLY A 329 -17.51 -7.36 -10.30
N ALA A 330 -17.10 -8.43 -10.98
CA ALA A 330 -15.84 -9.12 -10.69
C ALA A 330 -14.64 -8.18 -10.87
N GLY A 331 -14.57 -7.45 -12.00
CA GLY A 331 -13.48 -6.50 -12.22
C GLY A 331 -13.49 -5.39 -11.16
N TYR A 332 -14.65 -4.80 -10.90
CA TYR A 332 -14.82 -3.71 -9.95
C TYR A 332 -14.39 -4.09 -8.53
N TRP A 333 -14.89 -5.19 -7.97
CA TRP A 333 -14.57 -5.57 -6.59
C TRP A 333 -13.11 -6.01 -6.42
N ILE A 334 -12.50 -6.66 -7.43
CA ILE A 334 -11.06 -6.93 -7.40
C ILE A 334 -10.25 -5.62 -7.39
N GLY A 335 -10.71 -4.61 -8.13
CA GLY A 335 -10.05 -3.29 -8.14
C GLY A 335 -10.25 -2.50 -6.85
N ILE A 336 -11.45 -2.51 -6.27
CA ILE A 336 -11.77 -1.83 -5.01
C ILE A 336 -11.01 -2.44 -3.84
N GLU A 337 -10.92 -3.77 -3.77
CA GLU A 337 -10.20 -4.51 -2.72
C GLU A 337 -8.74 -4.80 -3.09
N SER A 338 -8.15 -3.99 -3.99
CA SER A 338 -6.83 -4.27 -4.53
C SER A 338 -5.75 -4.26 -3.45
N SER A 339 -5.83 -3.36 -2.47
CA SER A 339 -4.94 -3.33 -1.30
C SER A 339 -5.03 -4.60 -0.47
N THR A 340 -6.24 -5.08 -0.17
CA THR A 340 -6.50 -6.31 0.59
C THR A 340 -6.03 -7.57 -0.15
N ILE A 341 -6.27 -7.65 -1.46
CA ILE A 341 -5.95 -8.81 -2.29
C ILE A 341 -4.45 -8.87 -2.58
N PHE A 342 -3.87 -7.73 -3.00
CA PHE A 342 -2.47 -7.69 -3.43
C PHE A 342 -1.47 -7.62 -2.28
N ALA A 343 -1.87 -7.21 -1.07
CA ALA A 343 -1.04 -7.33 0.13
C ALA A 343 -0.64 -8.79 0.46
N ARG A 344 -1.33 -9.78 -0.12
CA ARG A 344 -1.02 -11.21 0.04
C ARG A 344 -0.13 -11.76 -1.06
N LEU A 345 0.14 -10.97 -2.09
CA LEU A 345 1.08 -11.35 -3.14
C LEU A 345 2.50 -11.01 -2.67
N PRO A 346 3.50 -11.86 -2.97
CA PRO A 346 4.89 -11.63 -2.56
C PRO A 346 5.57 -10.56 -3.44
N ILE A 347 4.89 -9.45 -3.74
CA ILE A 347 5.44 -8.36 -4.57
C ILE A 347 5.63 -7.15 -3.67
N THR A 348 6.82 -7.00 -3.13
CA THR A 348 7.23 -5.79 -2.40
C THR A 348 7.68 -4.72 -3.39
N ARG A 349 7.21 -3.47 -3.19
CA ARG A 349 7.60 -2.23 -3.89
C ARG A 349 8.36 -2.43 -5.20
N LEU A 350 7.62 -2.70 -6.27
CA LEU A 350 8.17 -2.93 -7.60
C LEU A 350 9.05 -1.75 -8.05
N GLY A 351 10.34 -2.00 -8.31
CA GLY A 351 11.30 -1.01 -8.81
C GLY A 351 12.16 -0.34 -7.74
N TYR A 352 11.94 -0.59 -6.45
CA TYR A 352 12.74 -0.06 -5.35
C TYR A 352 13.55 -1.14 -4.63
N ASP A 353 12.93 -2.29 -4.36
CA ASP A 353 13.57 -3.41 -3.69
C ASP A 353 13.85 -4.57 -4.65
N PRO A 354 14.92 -5.36 -4.43
CA PRO A 354 15.08 -6.63 -5.11
C PRO A 354 13.89 -7.55 -4.78
N LEU A 355 13.35 -8.17 -5.83
CA LEU A 355 12.28 -9.16 -5.70
C LEU A 355 12.89 -10.49 -5.22
N ASP A 356 12.25 -11.11 -4.24
CA ASP A 356 12.54 -12.47 -3.84
C ASP A 356 12.07 -13.48 -4.92
N PRO A 357 12.48 -14.76 -4.87
CA PRO A 357 12.12 -15.73 -5.90
C PRO A 357 10.60 -15.86 -6.11
N ALA A 358 9.82 -15.79 -5.03
CA ALA A 358 8.36 -15.84 -5.10
C ALA A 358 7.77 -14.60 -5.77
N GLY A 359 8.29 -13.41 -5.46
CA GLY A 359 7.93 -12.14 -6.09
C GLY A 359 8.26 -12.08 -7.56
N VAL A 360 9.40 -12.64 -7.98
CA VAL A 360 9.76 -12.75 -9.41
C VAL A 360 8.72 -13.58 -10.17
N VAL A 361 8.29 -14.72 -9.62
CA VAL A 361 7.27 -15.57 -10.25
C VAL A 361 5.93 -14.84 -10.31
N ALA A 362 5.49 -14.23 -9.21
CA ALA A 362 4.23 -13.48 -9.17
C ALA A 362 4.24 -12.31 -10.18
N PHE A 363 5.34 -11.56 -10.25
CA PHE A 363 5.52 -10.48 -11.20
C PHE A 363 5.49 -10.98 -12.65
N ALA A 364 6.20 -12.07 -12.97
CA ALA A 364 6.19 -12.66 -14.30
C ALA A 364 4.78 -13.07 -14.75
N VAL A 365 3.99 -13.69 -13.86
CA VAL A 365 2.60 -14.06 -14.13
C VAL A 365 1.74 -12.84 -14.44
N ILE A 366 1.85 -11.78 -13.63
CA ILE A 366 1.12 -10.52 -13.86
C ILE A 366 1.50 -9.90 -15.21
N VAL A 367 2.79 -9.83 -15.53
CA VAL A 367 3.28 -9.31 -16.81
C VAL A 367 2.71 -10.11 -17.99
N VAL A 368 2.71 -11.44 -17.91
CA VAL A 368 2.14 -12.30 -18.96
C VAL A 368 0.64 -12.02 -19.14
N ILE A 369 -0.13 -11.92 -18.05
CA ILE A 369 -1.56 -11.59 -18.11
C ILE A 369 -1.78 -10.23 -18.77
N VAL A 370 -1.04 -9.21 -18.34
CA VAL A 370 -1.14 -7.85 -18.89
C VAL A 370 -0.80 -7.84 -20.38
N VAL A 371 0.27 -8.52 -20.79
CA VAL A 371 0.66 -8.62 -22.21
C VAL A 371 -0.43 -9.29 -23.03
N ILE A 372 -1.03 -10.38 -22.55
CA ILE A 372 -2.13 -11.05 -23.24
C ILE A 372 -3.32 -10.10 -23.42
N VAL A 373 -3.73 -9.39 -22.36
CA VAL A 373 -4.84 -8.41 -22.41
C VAL A 373 -4.53 -7.29 -23.41
N VAL A 374 -3.32 -6.74 -23.38
CA VAL A 374 -2.87 -5.68 -24.29
C VAL A 374 -2.86 -6.16 -25.75
N LEU A 375 -2.36 -7.37 -26.02
CA LEU A 375 -2.33 -7.93 -27.38
C LEU A 375 -3.74 -8.17 -27.94
N ILE A 376 -4.65 -8.73 -27.13
CA ILE A 376 -6.05 -8.93 -27.54
C ILE A 376 -6.70 -7.57 -27.80
N GLN A 377 -6.53 -6.60 -26.90
CA GLN A 377 -7.15 -5.28 -27.06
C GLN A 377 -6.56 -4.51 -28.25
N ALA A 378 -5.24 -4.58 -28.48
CA ALA A 378 -4.60 -3.97 -29.64
C ALA A 378 -5.12 -4.57 -30.95
N TRP A 379 -5.35 -5.89 -30.98
CA TRP A 379 -5.90 -6.57 -32.14
C TRP A 379 -7.37 -6.18 -32.40
N GLU A 380 -8.20 -6.07 -31.37
CA GLU A 380 -9.58 -5.61 -31.51
C GLU A 380 -9.64 -4.13 -31.93
N LEU A 381 -8.84 -3.25 -31.33
CA LEU A 381 -8.72 -1.85 -31.75
C LEU A 381 -8.25 -1.74 -33.20
N ARG A 382 -7.37 -2.63 -33.64
CA ARG A 382 -6.90 -2.69 -35.03
C ARG A 382 -8.03 -3.07 -35.98
N ARG A 383 -8.87 -4.03 -35.62
CA ARG A 383 -10.02 -4.46 -36.45
C ARG A 383 -10.99 -3.31 -36.70
N VAL A 384 -11.22 -2.47 -35.69
CA VAL A 384 -12.13 -1.31 -35.76
C VAL A 384 -11.45 -0.04 -36.34
N GLY A 385 -10.14 -0.09 -36.60
CA GLY A 385 -9.39 1.07 -37.13
C GLY A 385 -9.03 2.13 -36.09
N LEU A 386 -9.12 1.80 -34.80
CA LEU A 386 -8.81 2.71 -33.68
C LEU A 386 -7.36 2.59 -33.19
N LEU A 387 -6.63 1.51 -33.54
CA LEU A 387 -5.26 1.30 -33.05
C LEU A 387 -4.35 2.48 -33.41
N ARG A 388 -4.36 2.94 -34.67
CA ARG A 388 -3.57 4.09 -35.11
C ARG A 388 -3.97 5.39 -34.40
N TYR A 389 -5.27 5.57 -34.16
CA TYR A 389 -5.83 6.74 -33.48
C TYR A 389 -5.28 6.87 -32.04
N TYR A 390 -5.24 5.77 -31.29
CA TYR A 390 -4.71 5.78 -29.93
C TYR A 390 -3.18 5.81 -29.90
N LEU A 391 -2.50 5.05 -30.77
CA LEU A 391 -1.04 5.00 -30.81
C LEU A 391 -0.43 6.40 -31.00
N ILE A 392 -0.96 7.21 -31.93
CA ILE A 392 -0.47 8.57 -32.19
C ILE A 392 -0.63 9.50 -30.97
N ARG A 393 -1.66 9.28 -30.14
CA ARG A 393 -1.92 10.10 -28.93
C ARG A 393 -1.12 9.66 -27.71
N TYR A 394 -0.75 8.39 -27.64
CA TYR A 394 0.01 7.84 -26.52
C TYR A 394 1.53 7.89 -26.76
N LEU A 395 1.98 7.89 -28.02
CA LEU A 395 3.40 7.99 -28.35
C LEU A 395 4.11 9.23 -27.74
N PRO A 396 3.47 10.43 -27.66
CA PRO A 396 4.05 11.59 -26.99
C PRO A 396 4.26 11.42 -25.48
N LEU A 397 3.61 10.46 -24.81
CA LEU A 397 3.85 10.20 -23.39
C LEU A 397 5.27 9.65 -23.14
N ILE A 398 5.87 8.97 -24.12
CA ILE A 398 7.22 8.41 -24.00
C ILE A 398 8.27 9.50 -23.75
N PRO A 399 8.44 10.52 -24.62
CA PRO A 399 9.40 11.59 -24.37
C PRO A 399 9.05 12.38 -23.10
N VAL A 400 7.77 12.55 -22.75
CA VAL A 400 7.38 13.19 -21.48
C VAL A 400 7.91 12.39 -20.28
N ILE A 401 7.69 11.08 -20.24
CA ILE A 401 8.22 10.22 -19.18
C ILE A 401 9.74 10.28 -19.13
N ILE A 402 10.43 10.22 -20.28
CA ILE A 402 11.89 10.34 -20.35
C ILE A 402 12.36 11.65 -19.73
N ILE A 403 11.72 12.79 -20.06
CA ILE A 403 12.06 14.10 -19.48
C ILE A 403 11.85 14.08 -17.96
N LEU A 404 10.74 13.52 -17.48
CA LEU A 404 10.43 13.44 -16.05
C LEU A 404 11.45 12.59 -15.27
N VAL A 405 11.98 11.51 -15.86
CA VAL A 405 13.03 10.69 -15.24
C VAL A 405 14.32 11.46 -14.99
N TYR A 406 14.64 12.48 -15.81
CA TYR A 406 15.88 13.24 -15.69
C TYR A 406 15.75 14.52 -14.85
N VAL A 407 14.62 14.74 -14.15
CA VAL A 407 14.46 15.89 -13.27
C VAL A 407 15.32 15.70 -12.01
N PRO A 408 16.32 16.56 -11.73
CA PRO A 408 17.24 16.37 -10.62
C PRO A 408 16.52 16.51 -9.27
N GLY A 409 16.85 15.62 -8.31
CA GLY A 409 16.26 15.61 -6.97
C GLY A 409 14.87 14.98 -6.89
N TYR A 410 14.26 14.61 -8.02
CA TYR A 410 12.95 13.96 -8.07
C TYR A 410 13.07 12.53 -8.59
N THR A 411 12.19 11.66 -8.10
CA THR A 411 12.06 10.29 -8.56
C THR A 411 10.71 10.15 -9.26
N LEU A 412 10.72 9.51 -10.43
CA LEU A 412 9.49 9.17 -11.16
C LEU A 412 8.76 8.05 -10.40
N ARG A 413 7.57 8.37 -9.87
CA ARG A 413 6.70 7.41 -9.20
C ARG A 413 5.33 7.39 -9.87
N ILE A 414 5.12 6.40 -10.73
CA ILE A 414 3.84 6.23 -11.41
C ILE A 414 2.90 5.45 -10.50
N HIS A 415 2.04 6.18 -9.79
CA HIS A 415 0.96 5.61 -9.00
C HIS A 415 -0.05 4.85 -9.87
N HIS A 416 -0.63 3.77 -9.35
CA HIS A 416 -1.56 2.92 -10.09
C HIS A 416 -2.82 3.66 -10.55
N TYR A 417 -3.24 4.73 -9.87
CA TYR A 417 -4.36 5.56 -10.33
C TYR A 417 -4.05 6.29 -11.65
N ILE A 418 -2.79 6.70 -11.86
CA ILE A 418 -2.33 7.32 -13.11
C ILE A 418 -2.33 6.27 -14.22
N LEU A 419 -1.84 5.06 -13.93
CA LEU A 419 -1.90 3.93 -14.85
C LEU A 419 -3.34 3.61 -15.25
N ALA A 420 -4.28 3.62 -14.31
CA ALA A 420 -5.69 3.42 -14.58
C ALA A 420 -6.29 4.50 -15.49
N ILE A 421 -6.03 5.78 -15.23
CA ILE A 421 -6.47 6.90 -16.08
C ILE A 421 -5.93 6.76 -17.50
N ILE A 422 -4.68 6.34 -17.66
CA ILE A 422 -4.05 6.11 -18.97
C ILE A 422 -4.62 4.86 -19.65
N ALA A 423 -4.91 3.79 -18.89
CA ALA A 423 -5.37 2.52 -19.43
C ALA A 423 -6.85 2.53 -19.88
N ILE A 424 -7.74 3.18 -19.13
CA ILE A 424 -9.19 3.13 -19.37
C ILE A 424 -9.57 3.54 -20.82
N PRO A 425 -9.05 4.62 -21.42
CA PRO A 425 -9.40 4.97 -22.81
C PRO A 425 -9.03 3.91 -23.85
N LEU A 426 -8.04 3.05 -23.58
CA LEU A 426 -7.65 1.93 -24.46
C LEU A 426 -8.62 0.75 -24.33
N LEU A 427 -9.43 0.73 -23.27
CA LEU A 427 -10.42 -0.29 -22.95
C LEU A 427 -11.84 0.15 -23.38
N CYS A 428 -11.99 1.01 -24.39
CA CYS A 428 -13.27 1.61 -24.76
C CYS A 428 -14.23 0.72 -25.58
N LEU A 429 -13.80 -0.50 -25.93
CA LEU A 429 -14.58 -1.37 -26.80
C LEU A 429 -15.72 -2.06 -26.02
N PRO A 430 -16.86 -2.33 -26.64
CA PRO A 430 -17.97 -3.09 -26.04
C PRO A 430 -17.70 -4.61 -26.07
N ASN A 431 -16.55 -5.05 -25.53
CA ASN A 431 -16.22 -6.46 -25.37
C ASN A 431 -16.06 -6.82 -23.88
N ARG A 432 -16.08 -8.11 -23.54
CA ARG A 432 -16.06 -8.58 -22.14
C ARG A 432 -14.76 -8.22 -21.41
N ILE A 433 -13.64 -8.25 -22.13
CA ILE A 433 -12.32 -7.85 -21.61
C ILE A 433 -12.37 -6.39 -21.17
N SER A 434 -12.85 -5.51 -22.03
CA SER A 434 -13.03 -4.08 -21.75
C SER A 434 -14.02 -3.84 -20.61
N LEU A 435 -15.12 -4.61 -20.53
CA LEU A 435 -16.10 -4.50 -19.44
C LEU A 435 -15.49 -4.84 -18.07
N PHE A 436 -14.74 -5.94 -17.98
CA PHE A 436 -14.03 -6.34 -16.78
C PHE A 436 -12.89 -5.37 -16.45
N SER A 437 -11.99 -5.12 -17.40
CA SER A 437 -10.76 -4.35 -17.19
C SER A 437 -11.04 -2.88 -16.90
N GLN A 438 -12.07 -2.26 -17.50
CA GLN A 438 -12.45 -0.89 -17.12
C GLN A 438 -12.93 -0.81 -15.69
N ALA A 439 -13.75 -1.77 -15.25
CA ALA A 439 -14.25 -1.82 -13.90
C ALA A 439 -13.12 -2.04 -12.88
N PHE A 440 -12.19 -2.93 -13.20
CA PHE A 440 -10.96 -3.14 -12.43
C PHE A 440 -10.09 -1.88 -12.35
N MET A 441 -9.84 -1.22 -13.50
CA MET A 441 -9.07 0.02 -13.53
C MET A 441 -9.78 1.17 -12.82
N LEU A 442 -11.12 1.23 -12.84
CA LEU A 442 -11.89 2.19 -12.05
C LEU A 442 -11.67 1.94 -10.54
N GLY A 443 -11.68 0.69 -10.11
CA GLY A 443 -11.33 0.32 -8.74
C GLY A 443 -9.92 0.77 -8.36
N LEU A 444 -8.91 0.48 -9.20
CA LEU A 444 -7.52 0.93 -8.99
C LEU A 444 -7.37 2.46 -8.97
N PHE A 445 -8.12 3.16 -9.83
CA PHE A 445 -8.16 4.62 -9.83
C PHE A 445 -8.69 5.14 -8.49
N LEU A 446 -9.84 4.62 -8.04
CA LEU A 446 -10.47 5.01 -6.79
C LEU A 446 -9.61 4.64 -5.58
N ASP A 447 -8.97 3.47 -5.59
CA ASP A 447 -8.08 3.00 -4.53
C ASP A 447 -6.89 3.95 -4.36
N GLY A 448 -6.21 4.28 -5.46
CA GLY A 448 -5.05 5.18 -5.39
C GLY A 448 -5.40 6.59 -4.93
N VAL A 449 -6.47 7.19 -5.46
CA VAL A 449 -6.89 8.54 -5.04
C VAL A 449 -7.54 8.58 -3.65
N GLY A 450 -8.20 7.50 -3.23
CA GLY A 450 -8.80 7.39 -1.90
C GLY A 450 -7.75 7.25 -0.80
N ARG A 451 -6.70 6.46 -1.06
CA ARG A 451 -5.64 6.19 -0.10
C ARG A 451 -4.59 7.30 -0.01
N TRP A 452 -4.08 7.75 -1.16
CA TRP A 452 -2.94 8.66 -1.23
C TRP A 452 -3.30 10.06 -1.73
N GLY A 453 -4.59 10.32 -1.96
CA GLY A 453 -5.02 11.53 -2.65
C GLY A 453 -4.49 11.60 -4.08
N TRP A 454 -4.34 12.81 -4.60
CA TRP A 454 -3.83 13.07 -5.95
C TRP A 454 -2.30 13.15 -5.97
N ALA A 455 -1.64 12.08 -5.51
CA ALA A 455 -0.18 12.00 -5.38
C ALA A 455 0.53 12.26 -6.72
N SER A 456 1.69 12.92 -6.67
CA SER A 456 2.37 13.40 -7.87
C SER A 456 2.95 12.25 -8.71
N ILE A 457 3.16 12.48 -10.00
CA ILE A 457 3.96 11.59 -10.85
C ILE A 457 5.47 11.74 -10.56
N LEU A 458 5.86 12.89 -10.02
CA LEU A 458 7.21 13.21 -9.58
C LEU A 458 7.21 13.48 -8.08
N GLU A 459 7.90 12.63 -7.32
CA GLU A 459 8.03 12.77 -5.88
C GLU A 459 9.46 13.21 -5.54
N GLN A 460 9.62 14.01 -4.48
CA GLN A 460 10.97 14.38 -4.03
C GLN A 460 11.68 13.13 -3.51
N THR A 461 12.94 12.95 -3.90
CA THR A 461 13.67 11.73 -3.53
C THR A 461 13.83 11.60 -2.01
N THR A 462 14.00 12.73 -1.32
CA THR A 462 14.10 12.78 0.15
C THR A 462 12.81 12.40 0.86
N THR A 463 11.63 12.74 0.31
CA THR A 463 10.35 12.38 0.94
C THR A 463 9.99 10.91 0.75
N LEU A 464 10.51 10.26 -0.30
CA LEU A 464 10.32 8.83 -0.55
C LEU A 464 11.09 7.93 0.43
N ILE A 465 12.20 8.42 0.97
CA ILE A 465 13.02 7.68 1.94
C ILE A 465 12.24 7.50 3.26
N GLY A 466 11.45 8.50 3.66
CA GLY A 466 10.69 8.46 4.91
C GLY A 466 11.61 8.37 6.12
N ASP A 467 11.45 7.30 6.91
CA ASP A 467 12.24 6.99 8.11
C ASP A 467 13.47 6.09 7.82
N GLY A 468 13.79 5.85 6.54
CA GLY A 468 14.95 5.07 6.12
C GLY A 468 16.26 5.86 6.11
N ASN A 469 17.38 5.16 5.93
CA ASN A 469 18.69 5.80 5.81
C ASN A 469 18.76 6.67 4.54
N SER A 470 19.26 7.89 4.71
CA SER A 470 19.34 8.91 3.66
C SER A 470 20.61 8.83 2.80
N GLY A 471 21.54 7.93 3.16
CA GLY A 471 22.86 7.81 2.53
C GLY A 471 23.83 8.90 3.00
N THR A 472 23.63 9.43 4.20
CA THR A 472 24.50 10.47 4.78
C THR A 472 25.80 9.86 5.32
N LEU A 473 26.74 10.73 5.71
CA LEU A 473 28.02 10.30 6.28
C LEU A 473 27.79 9.52 7.58
N ILE A 474 28.43 8.36 7.69
CA ILE A 474 28.42 7.52 8.89
C ILE A 474 29.84 7.35 9.45
N PRO A 475 30.01 7.29 10.78
CA PRO A 475 31.28 6.91 11.38
C PRO A 475 31.69 5.48 11.00
N THR A 476 32.99 5.16 11.08
CA THR A 476 33.49 3.79 10.86
C THR A 476 34.15 3.27 12.13
N PHE A 477 33.73 2.10 12.60
CA PHE A 477 34.38 1.40 13.71
C PHE A 477 35.72 0.81 13.27
N PHE A 478 36.71 0.82 14.17
CA PHE A 478 38.05 0.29 13.88
C PHE A 478 38.27 -1.06 14.56
N ALA A 479 38.31 -2.14 13.76
CA ALA A 479 38.46 -3.52 14.25
C ALA A 479 39.80 -3.80 14.96
N ASN A 480 40.85 -3.03 14.68
CA ASN A 480 42.21 -3.25 15.22
C ASN A 480 42.47 -2.53 16.56
N THR A 481 41.55 -1.70 17.04
CA THR A 481 41.75 -0.83 18.22
C THR A 481 40.71 -1.01 19.31
N THR A 482 39.74 -1.91 19.13
CA THR A 482 38.78 -2.25 20.18
C THR A 482 39.41 -3.23 21.17
N THR A 483 39.87 -2.71 22.30
CA THR A 483 40.17 -3.56 23.47
C THR A 483 38.85 -4.04 24.09
N PRO A 484 38.84 -5.02 25.01
CA PRO A 484 37.60 -5.52 25.61
C PRO A 484 36.69 -4.43 26.22
N ASN A 485 37.29 -3.30 26.60
CA ASN A 485 36.63 -2.20 27.29
C ASN A 485 36.63 -0.88 26.51
N LEU A 486 37.36 -0.75 25.40
CA LEU A 486 37.43 0.51 24.64
C LEU A 486 36.82 0.34 23.25
N LEU A 487 35.75 1.07 22.98
CA LEU A 487 35.15 1.16 21.64
C LEU A 487 35.68 2.41 20.93
N GLN A 488 36.14 2.29 19.68
CA GLN A 488 36.71 3.40 18.92
C GLN A 488 36.17 3.48 17.49
N TRP A 489 35.94 4.70 17.01
CA TRP A 489 35.46 5.00 15.65
C TRP A 489 36.18 6.21 15.04
N SER A 490 35.86 6.51 13.78
CA SER A 490 36.47 7.58 12.98
C SER A 490 36.25 8.97 13.58
N HIS A 491 37.33 9.76 13.59
CA HIS A 491 37.34 11.12 14.15
C HIS A 491 36.68 12.14 13.20
N PHE A 492 35.83 13.05 13.70
CA PHE A 492 35.10 14.01 12.86
C PHE A 492 35.88 15.31 12.49
N ARG A 493 36.93 15.70 13.22
CA ARG A 493 37.77 16.90 12.94
C ARG A 493 38.23 17.07 11.48
N THR A 494 38.36 16.01 10.69
CA THR A 494 38.75 16.12 9.28
C THR A 494 37.58 16.48 8.36
N ILE A 495 36.34 16.27 8.81
CA ILE A 495 35.11 16.46 8.04
C ILE A 495 34.21 17.58 8.62
N ASP A 496 34.45 18.03 9.85
CA ASP A 496 33.70 19.12 10.50
C ASP A 496 33.61 20.41 9.67
N PRO A 497 34.69 20.91 9.01
CA PRO A 497 34.63 22.20 8.37
C PRO A 497 33.80 22.19 7.09
N LEU A 498 33.58 21.00 6.53
CA LEU A 498 32.89 20.77 5.27
C LEU A 498 31.39 20.49 5.47
N TYR A 499 31.03 19.86 6.59
CA TYR A 499 29.68 19.33 6.83
C TYR A 499 29.02 19.88 8.11
N ASN A 500 29.65 20.83 8.79
CA ASN A 500 29.17 21.44 10.04
C ASN A 500 28.84 20.40 11.13
N ILE A 501 29.74 19.42 11.28
CA ILE A 501 29.58 18.33 12.26
C ILE A 501 29.99 18.83 13.64
N THR A 502 29.09 18.72 14.63
CA THR A 502 29.31 19.23 15.99
C THR A 502 29.70 18.15 16.99
N GLY A 503 29.43 16.88 16.69
CA GLY A 503 29.70 15.76 17.59
C GLY A 503 29.09 14.44 17.10
N TYR A 504 28.88 13.52 18.04
CA TYR A 504 28.29 12.20 17.82
C TYR A 504 27.02 11.99 18.64
N SER A 505 26.07 11.27 18.06
CA SER A 505 24.94 10.65 18.75
C SER A 505 25.25 9.16 18.91
N VAL A 506 25.33 8.67 20.14
CA VAL A 506 25.65 7.26 20.45
C VAL A 506 24.41 6.57 21.00
N LEU A 507 24.00 5.52 20.29
CA LEU A 507 23.01 4.56 20.74
C LEU A 507 23.68 3.36 21.41
N ILE A 508 23.13 2.95 22.53
CA ILE A 508 23.46 1.70 23.22
C ILE A 508 22.13 0.98 23.42
N ASP A 509 22.05 -0.27 22.98
CA ASP A 509 20.86 -1.12 23.11
C ASP A 509 19.57 -0.43 22.59
N ASP A 510 19.63 0.06 21.35
CA ASP A 510 18.55 0.77 20.65
C ASP A 510 18.07 2.07 21.34
N LEU A 511 18.82 2.63 22.29
CA LEU A 511 18.48 3.88 22.97
C LEU A 511 19.61 4.88 22.86
N GLN A 512 19.27 6.17 22.75
CA GLN A 512 20.28 7.21 22.81
C GLN A 512 20.80 7.33 24.24
N HIS A 513 22.11 7.23 24.42
CA HIS A 513 22.77 7.47 25.72
C HIS A 513 23.58 8.75 25.71
N LEU A 514 24.26 9.06 24.60
CA LEU A 514 25.14 10.22 24.48
C LEU A 514 24.71 11.07 23.27
N PRO A 515 23.98 12.19 23.47
CA PRO A 515 23.38 12.96 22.39
C PRO A 515 24.30 14.03 21.77
N ASN A 516 25.46 14.31 22.35
CA ASN A 516 26.44 15.25 21.78
C ASN A 516 27.86 14.90 22.27
N TYR A 517 28.27 13.67 21.99
CA TYR A 517 29.56 13.16 22.41
C TYR A 517 30.67 13.73 21.52
N LEU A 518 31.78 14.18 22.11
CA LEU A 518 32.87 14.84 21.38
C LEU A 518 34.08 13.94 21.11
N ASN A 519 34.23 12.86 21.89
CA ASN A 519 35.34 11.94 21.73
C ASN A 519 34.99 10.85 20.70
N ASN A 520 36.00 10.27 20.08
CA ASN A 520 35.82 9.15 19.14
C ASN A 520 36.13 7.78 19.78
N THR A 521 36.25 7.76 21.11
CA THR A 521 36.54 6.59 21.94
C THR A 521 35.57 6.56 23.11
N LEU A 522 34.98 5.41 23.41
CA LEU A 522 34.09 5.20 24.55
C LEU A 522 34.63 4.07 25.42
N ASP A 523 34.91 4.38 26.69
CA ASP A 523 35.28 3.37 27.67
C ASP A 523 34.01 2.74 28.25
N ILE A 524 33.77 1.49 27.88
CA ILE A 524 32.60 0.71 28.25
C ILE A 524 32.57 0.39 29.75
N SER A 525 33.72 0.40 30.44
CA SER A 525 33.76 0.19 31.90
C SER A 525 33.07 1.32 32.68
N GLN A 526 32.87 2.48 32.04
CA GLN A 526 32.12 3.60 32.60
C GLN A 526 30.61 3.44 32.44
N LEU A 527 30.18 2.47 31.62
CA LEU A 527 28.79 2.13 31.40
C LEU A 527 28.43 0.98 32.35
N ASN A 528 27.39 1.17 33.18
CA ASN A 528 26.86 0.12 34.05
C ASN A 528 26.04 -0.90 33.22
N LEU A 529 26.69 -1.59 32.29
CA LEU A 529 26.08 -2.60 31.44
C LEU A 529 25.95 -3.92 32.19
N LEU A 530 24.89 -4.67 31.86
CA LEU A 530 24.63 -5.99 32.45
C LEU A 530 25.66 -7.00 31.94
N GLU A 531 26.33 -7.71 32.85
CA GLU A 531 27.26 -8.76 32.46
C GLU A 531 26.53 -10.02 31.94
N GLY A 532 27.16 -10.75 31.03
CA GLY A 532 26.65 -12.03 30.54
C GLY A 532 25.63 -11.95 29.40
N ILE A 533 25.32 -10.76 28.90
CA ILE A 533 24.46 -10.55 27.73
C ILE A 533 25.18 -9.78 26.61
N ASN A 534 24.60 -9.79 25.41
CA ASN A 534 25.09 -9.02 24.28
C ASN A 534 24.61 -7.56 24.38
N HIS A 535 25.47 -6.62 24.04
CA HIS A 535 25.14 -5.19 23.96
C HIS A 535 25.42 -4.65 22.57
N HIS A 536 24.56 -3.76 22.08
CA HIS A 536 24.59 -3.28 20.69
C HIS A 536 24.87 -1.77 20.65
N PHE A 537 25.84 -1.37 19.84
CA PHE A 537 26.30 0.01 19.75
C PHE A 537 26.14 0.54 18.33
N ARG A 538 25.57 1.74 18.21
CA ARG A 538 25.45 2.46 16.95
C ARG A 538 25.81 3.91 17.16
N VAL A 539 26.51 4.50 16.20
CA VAL A 539 26.95 5.89 16.25
C VAL A 539 26.53 6.60 14.97
N ALA A 540 26.07 7.84 15.12
CA ALA A 540 25.83 8.79 14.04
C ALA A 540 26.62 10.09 14.28
N TYR A 541 26.94 10.81 13.22
CA TYR A 541 27.39 12.20 13.34
C TYR A 541 26.20 13.11 13.63
N ILE A 542 26.45 14.27 14.23
CA ILE A 542 25.46 15.33 14.43
C ILE A 542 25.85 16.51 13.57
N ALA A 543 24.95 16.96 12.70
CA ALA A 543 25.12 18.15 11.89
C ALA A 543 23.88 19.04 12.07
N ASN A 544 24.09 20.35 12.25
CA ASN A 544 23.01 21.33 12.45
C ASN A 544 22.03 20.97 13.60
N GLY A 545 22.48 20.24 14.62
CA GLY A 545 21.65 19.84 15.76
C GLY A 545 20.78 18.60 15.54
N THR A 546 20.86 17.95 14.38
CA THR A 546 20.18 16.68 14.08
C THR A 546 21.19 15.57 13.82
N SER A 547 20.86 14.34 14.19
CA SER A 547 21.64 13.16 13.81
C SER A 547 21.57 12.91 12.30
N LEU A 548 22.69 12.46 11.76
CA LEU A 548 22.77 11.85 10.44
C LEU A 548 22.44 10.34 10.55
N ASP A 549 22.66 9.58 9.48
CA ASP A 549 22.42 8.14 9.48
C ASP A 549 23.28 7.44 10.56
N PHE A 550 22.67 6.46 11.24
CA PHE A 550 23.36 5.61 12.18
C PHE A 550 24.07 4.47 11.46
N THR A 551 25.25 4.13 11.97
CA THR A 551 26.01 2.94 11.60
C THR A 551 25.21 1.64 11.81
N ASP A 552 25.64 0.60 11.10
CA ASP A 552 25.26 -0.78 11.42
C ASP A 552 25.74 -1.14 12.84
N PRO A 553 24.98 -1.98 13.57
CA PRO A 553 25.29 -2.30 14.96
C PRO A 553 26.62 -3.04 15.09
N VAL A 554 27.40 -2.61 16.07
CA VAL A 554 28.54 -3.35 16.61
C VAL A 554 28.11 -3.96 17.92
N THR A 555 28.26 -5.28 18.03
CA THR A 555 27.85 -6.06 19.20
C THR A 555 29.06 -6.38 20.07
N ARG A 556 28.95 -6.05 21.35
CA ARG A 556 29.79 -6.61 22.41
C ARG A 556 29.12 -7.89 22.88
N TRP A 557 29.72 -9.03 22.58
CA TRP A 557 29.21 -10.34 22.97
C TRP A 557 29.34 -10.54 24.48
N SER A 558 28.55 -11.47 25.03
CA SER A 558 28.61 -11.84 26.45
C SER A 558 30.00 -12.28 26.94
N ASN A 559 30.85 -12.78 26.03
CA ASN A 559 32.24 -13.16 26.31
C ASN A 559 33.24 -11.98 26.29
N GLY A 560 32.75 -10.74 26.09
CA GLY A 560 33.56 -9.51 26.03
C GLY A 560 34.27 -9.27 24.70
N SER A 561 34.09 -10.14 23.69
CA SER A 561 34.58 -9.92 22.34
C SER A 561 33.65 -9.00 21.54
N TRP A 562 34.18 -8.42 20.46
CA TRP A 562 33.45 -7.53 19.58
C TRP A 562 33.19 -8.19 18.23
N GLY A 563 32.00 -7.98 17.67
CA GLY A 563 31.67 -8.34 16.31
C GLY A 563 30.81 -7.26 15.68
N GLN A 564 30.96 -7.05 14.38
CA GLN A 564 30.01 -6.25 13.61
C GLN A 564 28.99 -7.19 13.00
N SER A 565 27.71 -6.84 13.09
CA SER A 565 26.69 -7.55 12.33
C SER A 565 26.94 -7.31 10.84
N VAL A 566 27.28 -8.36 10.12
CA VAL A 566 27.45 -8.28 8.67
C VAL A 566 26.06 -8.38 8.05
N SER A 567 25.66 -7.35 7.30
CA SER A 567 24.41 -7.34 6.54
C SER A 567 24.45 -8.22 5.30
#